data_AF-A0A945WMX1-F1
#
_entry.id   AF-A0A945WMX1-F1
#
_cell.length_a   1.000
_cell.length_b   1.000
_cell.length_c   1.000
_cell.angle_alpha   90.00
_cell.angle_beta   90.00
_cell.angle_gamma   90.00
#
_symmetry.space_group_name_H-M   'P 1'
#
loop_
_entity.id
_entity.type
_entity.pdbx_description
1 polymer ?
#
loop_
_entity_poly.entity_id
_entity_poly.type
_entity_poly.pdbx_seq_one_letter_code
_entity_poly.pdbx_strand_id
1 'polypeptide(L)'
;MSLDITFTLSDRDLDRFKTIVQKARANSADDRGMAEVEKAAYKIVEVAMNSDLPDFIADRLFQLKILLEMMRDKDWQLSENEKSQIMTALAYFADPIDLIPDHIPGIGFLDDAIFVEIVIRELKNELEGYAEFCEFRNSEEDRLSAEGKDPNANRDKWLLPKRDELHARIRDARGDSGDEDFIFHLL
;
A
#
# COMPACT_ATOMS: atom_id res chain seq x y z
N MET A 1 6.47 -4.82 30.93
CA MET A 1 7.67 -3.98 30.74
C MET A 1 8.08 -4.16 29.28
N SER A 2 8.19 -3.08 28.52
CA SER A 2 8.67 -3.10 27.13
C SER A 2 10.18 -2.83 27.10
N LEU A 3 10.84 -3.35 26.06
CA LEU A 3 12.25 -3.08 25.74
C LEU A 3 12.28 -2.61 24.28
N ASP A 4 12.79 -1.40 24.07
CA ASP A 4 12.85 -0.81 22.73
C ASP A 4 14.24 -1.04 22.12
N ILE A 5 14.27 -1.55 20.90
CA ILE A 5 15.49 -1.74 20.10
C ILE A 5 15.31 -0.97 18.80
N THR A 6 16.13 0.06 18.59
CA THR A 6 16.09 0.92 17.40
C THR A 6 17.31 0.67 16.53
N PHE A 7 17.10 0.48 15.23
CA PHE A 7 18.15 0.45 14.22
C PHE A 7 17.77 1.36 13.04
N THR A 8 18.79 1.86 12.35
CA THR A 8 18.64 2.74 11.19
C THR A 8 19.16 2.01 9.97
N LEU A 9 18.34 1.91 8.93
CA LEU A 9 18.78 1.46 7.61
C LEU A 9 19.53 2.60 6.93
N SER A 10 20.78 2.38 6.56
CA SER A 10 21.55 3.35 5.77
C SER A 10 21.16 3.30 4.31
N ASP A 11 21.52 4.32 3.52
CA ASP A 11 21.27 4.34 2.07
C ASP A 11 21.80 3.09 1.37
N ARG A 12 22.97 2.59 1.80
CA ARG A 12 23.55 1.34 1.31
C ARG A 12 22.67 0.11 1.61
N ASP A 13 21.97 0.12 2.74
CA ASP A 13 21.08 -0.98 3.11
C ASP A 13 19.78 -0.90 2.29
N LEU A 14 19.26 0.32 2.04
CA LEU A 14 18.12 0.55 1.15
C LEU A 14 18.42 0.15 -0.30
N ASP A 15 19.63 0.43 -0.81
CA ASP A 15 20.09 -0.01 -2.14
C ASP A 15 20.02 -1.53 -2.32
N ARG A 16 20.19 -2.30 -1.24
CA ARG A 16 20.02 -3.76 -1.29
C ARG A 16 18.57 -4.15 -1.47
N PHE A 17 17.64 -3.52 -0.77
CA PHE A 17 16.20 -3.74 -0.95
C PHE A 17 15.78 -3.41 -2.39
N LYS A 18 16.22 -2.27 -2.92
CA LYS A 18 16.07 -1.88 -4.33
C LYS A 18 16.55 -2.97 -5.30
N THR A 19 17.73 -3.51 -5.06
CA THR A 19 18.28 -4.59 -5.90
C THR A 19 17.43 -5.88 -5.84
N ILE A 20 16.88 -6.21 -4.67
CA ILE A 20 16.01 -7.39 -4.51
C ILE A 20 14.70 -7.17 -5.28
N VAL A 21 14.06 -6.01 -5.11
CA VAL A 21 12.83 -5.65 -5.84
C VAL A 21 13.06 -5.68 -7.35
N GLN A 22 14.15 -5.11 -7.85
CA GLN A 22 14.45 -5.12 -9.28
C GLN A 22 14.60 -6.54 -9.84
N LYS A 23 15.15 -7.47 -9.07
CA LYS A 23 15.24 -8.89 -9.47
C LYS A 23 13.88 -9.56 -9.45
N ALA A 24 13.08 -9.34 -8.40
CA ALA A 24 11.72 -9.86 -8.30
C ALA A 24 10.86 -9.37 -9.46
N ARG A 25 10.94 -8.08 -9.81
CA ARG A 25 10.27 -7.46 -10.97
C ARG A 25 10.61 -8.15 -12.29
N ALA A 26 11.87 -8.51 -12.51
CA ALA A 26 12.28 -9.20 -13.72
C ALA A 26 11.63 -10.59 -13.87
N ASN A 27 11.27 -11.23 -12.76
CA ASN A 27 10.61 -12.52 -12.73
C ASN A 27 9.07 -12.43 -12.80
N SER A 28 8.49 -11.28 -12.44
CA SER A 28 7.03 -11.06 -12.34
C SER A 28 6.46 -10.13 -13.43
N ALA A 29 7.15 -9.97 -14.55
CA ALA A 29 6.83 -8.98 -15.58
C ALA A 29 5.61 -9.31 -16.48
N ASP A 30 4.99 -10.47 -16.33
CA ASP A 30 3.78 -10.86 -17.07
C ASP A 30 2.51 -10.78 -16.19
N ASP A 31 1.33 -10.82 -16.83
CA ASP A 31 0.03 -10.73 -16.14
C ASP A 31 -0.14 -11.84 -15.08
N ARG A 32 0.53 -12.98 -15.25
CA ARG A 32 0.51 -14.08 -14.27
C ARG A 32 1.30 -13.71 -13.02
N GLY A 33 2.47 -13.09 -13.20
CA GLY A 33 3.27 -12.53 -12.12
C GLY A 33 2.48 -11.51 -11.28
N MET A 34 1.76 -10.59 -11.92
CA MET A 34 0.97 -9.59 -11.17
C MET A 34 -0.14 -10.22 -10.29
N ALA A 35 -0.83 -11.23 -10.80
CA ALA A 35 -1.84 -11.95 -10.02
C ALA A 35 -1.24 -12.75 -8.86
N GLU A 36 -0.04 -13.32 -9.06
CA GLU A 36 0.71 -14.01 -8.00
C GLU A 36 1.19 -13.03 -6.92
N VAL A 37 1.65 -11.85 -7.31
CA VAL A 37 2.03 -10.77 -6.39
C VAL A 37 0.85 -10.33 -5.53
N GLU A 38 -0.30 -10.06 -6.14
CA GLU A 38 -1.50 -9.69 -5.40
C GLU A 38 -1.87 -10.78 -4.39
N LYS A 39 -1.88 -12.04 -4.83
CA LYS A 39 -2.19 -13.19 -3.97
C LYS A 39 -1.21 -13.32 -2.81
N ALA A 40 0.08 -13.12 -3.06
CA ALA A 40 1.10 -13.18 -2.03
C ALA A 40 0.94 -12.05 -1.00
N ALA A 41 0.69 -10.82 -1.44
CA ALA A 41 0.43 -9.70 -0.56
C ALA A 41 -0.81 -9.95 0.34
N TYR A 42 -1.89 -10.50 -0.21
CA TYR A 42 -3.07 -10.88 0.59
C TYR A 42 -2.78 -11.99 1.60
N LYS A 43 -1.93 -12.97 1.26
CA LYS A 43 -1.52 -14.03 2.17
C LYS A 43 -0.79 -13.44 3.39
N ILE A 44 0.11 -12.48 3.19
CA ILE A 44 0.83 -11.80 4.28
C ILE A 44 -0.16 -11.06 5.19
N VAL A 45 -1.14 -10.34 4.62
CA VAL A 45 -2.20 -9.68 5.39
C VAL A 45 -3.05 -10.69 6.17
N GLU A 46 -3.41 -11.82 5.58
CA GLU A 46 -4.17 -12.87 6.24
C GLU A 46 -3.41 -13.44 7.44
N VAL A 47 -2.11 -13.66 7.30
CA VAL A 47 -1.26 -14.10 8.41
C VAL A 47 -1.25 -13.06 9.53
N ALA A 48 -1.13 -11.78 9.19
CA ALA A 48 -1.16 -10.69 10.17
C ALA A 48 -2.48 -10.63 10.95
N MET A 49 -3.61 -10.89 10.29
CA MET A 49 -4.93 -10.87 10.92
C MET A 49 -5.21 -12.07 11.83
N ASN A 50 -4.52 -13.19 11.61
CA ASN A 50 -4.79 -14.45 12.31
C ASN A 50 -3.68 -14.89 13.28
N SER A 51 -2.60 -14.12 13.39
CA SER A 51 -1.43 -14.47 14.20
C SER A 51 -1.18 -13.44 15.30
N ASP A 52 -0.64 -13.91 16.42
CA ASP A 52 -0.19 -13.05 17.52
C ASP A 52 1.20 -12.48 17.16
N LEU A 53 1.20 -11.41 16.38
CA LEU A 53 2.41 -10.69 15.96
C LEU A 53 2.69 -9.52 16.91
N PRO A 54 3.96 -9.12 17.10
CA PRO A 54 4.28 -7.86 17.75
C PRO A 54 3.57 -6.68 17.07
N ASP A 55 3.09 -5.72 17.85
CA ASP A 55 2.35 -4.53 17.39
C ASP A 55 3.03 -3.84 16.21
N PHE A 56 4.36 -3.67 16.30
CA PHE A 56 5.15 -3.10 15.21
C PHE A 56 4.94 -3.84 13.89
N ILE A 57 4.97 -5.18 13.86
CA ILE A 57 4.81 -5.93 12.61
C ILE A 57 3.35 -5.82 12.15
N ALA A 58 2.40 -6.04 13.06
CA ALA A 58 0.98 -6.01 12.76
C ALA A 58 0.54 -4.69 12.12
N ASP A 59 0.93 -3.55 12.70
CA ASP A 59 0.56 -2.22 12.22
C ASP A 59 0.97 -1.97 10.76
N ARG A 60 2.16 -2.44 10.35
CA ARG A 60 2.63 -2.26 8.97
C ARG A 60 1.92 -3.20 8.03
N LEU A 61 1.72 -4.45 8.41
CA LEU A 61 0.95 -5.38 7.58
C LEU A 61 -0.52 -4.93 7.42
N PHE A 62 -1.10 -4.22 8.40
CA PHE A 62 -2.38 -3.54 8.23
C PHE A 62 -2.32 -2.38 7.23
N GLN A 63 -1.22 -1.62 7.15
CA GLN A 63 -1.06 -0.62 6.10
C GLN A 63 -1.00 -1.24 4.69
N LEU A 64 -0.39 -2.43 4.55
CA LEU A 64 -0.44 -3.19 3.30
C LEU A 64 -1.88 -3.53 2.90
N LYS A 65 -2.74 -3.89 3.86
CA LYS A 65 -4.17 -4.11 3.60
C LYS A 65 -4.83 -2.85 3.03
N ILE A 66 -4.60 -1.69 3.65
CA ILE A 66 -5.17 -0.40 3.18
C ILE A 66 -4.70 -0.10 1.75
N LEU A 67 -3.43 -0.35 1.45
CA LEU A 67 -2.88 -0.20 0.10
C LEU A 67 -3.61 -1.10 -0.91
N LEU A 68 -3.80 -2.38 -0.59
CA LEU A 68 -4.53 -3.32 -1.46
C LEU A 68 -6.01 -2.93 -1.64
N GLU A 69 -6.65 -2.42 -0.59
CA GLU A 69 -8.02 -1.90 -0.65
C GLU A 69 -8.11 -0.67 -1.56
N MET A 70 -7.19 0.29 -1.41
CA MET A 70 -7.09 1.48 -2.27
C MET A 70 -6.98 1.11 -3.75
N MET A 71 -6.19 0.09 -4.09
CA MET A 71 -6.03 -0.37 -5.48
C MET A 71 -7.31 -0.96 -6.08
N ARG A 72 -8.18 -1.54 -5.25
CA ARG A 72 -9.42 -2.19 -5.68
C ARG A 72 -10.65 -1.29 -5.55
N ASP A 73 -10.51 -0.13 -4.91
CA ASP A 73 -11.59 0.79 -4.67
C ASP A 73 -12.05 1.47 -5.99
N LYS A 74 -13.23 1.07 -6.44
CA LYS A 74 -13.85 1.56 -7.68
C LYS A 74 -14.31 3.01 -7.60
N ASP A 75 -14.45 3.56 -6.40
CA ASP A 75 -14.81 4.97 -6.23
C ASP A 75 -13.55 5.84 -6.27
N TRP A 76 -12.44 5.35 -5.71
CA TRP A 76 -11.15 6.06 -5.70
C TRP A 76 -10.49 6.13 -7.08
N GLN A 77 -10.64 5.08 -7.90
CA GLN A 77 -10.24 5.03 -9.30
C GLN A 77 -8.77 5.41 -9.58
N LEU A 78 -7.83 4.69 -8.96
CA LEU A 78 -6.45 4.71 -9.45
C LEU A 78 -6.40 4.31 -10.93
N SER A 79 -5.56 5.00 -11.71
CA SER A 79 -5.31 4.63 -13.09
C SER A 79 -4.52 3.33 -13.19
N GLU A 80 -4.60 2.67 -14.34
CA GLU A 80 -3.94 1.36 -14.54
C GLU A 80 -2.41 1.46 -14.44
N ASN A 81 -1.82 2.61 -14.78
CA ASN A 81 -0.38 2.82 -14.63
C ASN A 81 0.03 2.82 -13.15
N GLU A 82 -0.74 3.52 -12.32
CA GLU A 82 -0.48 3.63 -10.88
C GLU A 82 -0.64 2.28 -10.19
N LYS A 83 -1.68 1.52 -10.54
CA LYS A 83 -1.86 0.15 -10.04
C LYS A 83 -0.70 -0.76 -10.46
N SER A 84 -0.28 -0.69 -11.71
CA SER A 84 0.84 -1.48 -12.24
C SER A 84 2.14 -1.16 -11.49
N GLN A 85 2.41 0.12 -11.23
CA GLN A 85 3.59 0.54 -10.48
C GLN A 85 3.58 0.05 -9.03
N ILE A 86 2.42 0.15 -8.34
CA ILE A 86 2.27 -0.40 -6.99
C ILE A 86 2.48 -1.92 -7.00
N MET A 87 1.86 -2.66 -7.92
CA MET A 87 2.09 -4.12 -8.04
C MET A 87 3.56 -4.44 -8.30
N THR A 88 4.22 -3.63 -9.12
CA THR A 88 5.63 -3.79 -9.47
C THR A 88 6.53 -3.54 -8.26
N ALA A 89 6.17 -2.65 -7.33
CA ALA A 89 6.85 -2.52 -6.03
C ALA A 89 6.54 -3.69 -5.09
N LEU A 90 5.29 -4.17 -5.06
CA LEU A 90 4.89 -5.33 -4.26
C LEU A 90 5.46 -6.67 -4.80
N ALA A 91 6.12 -6.67 -5.95
CA ALA A 91 6.73 -7.86 -6.54
C ALA A 91 7.65 -8.64 -5.59
N TYR A 92 8.24 -7.96 -4.60
CA TYR A 92 8.99 -8.58 -3.50
C TYR A 92 8.24 -9.76 -2.86
N PHE A 93 6.94 -9.62 -2.61
CA PHE A 93 6.14 -10.65 -1.92
C PHE A 93 5.96 -11.94 -2.74
N ALA A 94 6.15 -11.89 -4.07
CA ALA A 94 6.10 -13.07 -4.92
C ALA A 94 7.46 -13.77 -5.06
N ASP A 95 8.55 -13.20 -4.55
CA ASP A 95 9.86 -13.83 -4.60
C ASP A 95 9.94 -14.97 -3.56
N PRO A 96 10.33 -16.20 -3.97
CA PRO A 96 10.47 -17.33 -3.06
C PRO A 96 11.65 -17.23 -2.07
N ILE A 97 12.45 -16.15 -2.08
CA ILE A 97 13.57 -15.96 -1.14
C ILE A 97 13.13 -15.07 0.04
N ASP A 98 12.50 -15.69 1.04
CA ASP A 98 12.25 -15.04 2.34
C ASP A 98 13.59 -14.67 3.00
N LEU A 99 13.80 -13.38 3.32
CA LEU A 99 15.04 -12.95 4.02
C LEU A 99 15.07 -13.47 5.45
N ILE A 100 13.89 -13.58 6.07
CA ILE A 100 13.68 -14.16 7.39
C ILE A 100 12.62 -15.28 7.24
N PRO A 101 12.92 -16.52 7.63
CA PRO A 101 11.92 -17.58 7.56
C PRO A 101 10.69 -17.29 8.45
N ASP A 102 9.49 -17.39 7.88
CA ASP A 102 8.19 -17.21 8.56
C ASP A 102 8.04 -18.01 9.86
N HIS A 103 8.69 -19.18 9.94
CA HIS A 103 8.58 -20.06 11.10
C HIS A 103 9.27 -19.52 12.37
N ILE A 104 10.04 -18.42 12.26
CA ILE A 104 10.75 -17.86 13.41
C ILE A 104 9.77 -17.08 14.29
N PRO A 105 9.53 -17.51 15.54
CA PRO A 105 8.55 -16.87 16.40
C PRO A 105 8.83 -15.38 16.62
N GLY A 106 7.81 -14.55 16.43
CA GLY A 106 7.83 -13.11 16.71
C GLY A 106 8.55 -12.23 15.68
N ILE A 107 9.48 -12.76 14.88
CA ILE A 107 10.28 -11.96 13.94
C ILE A 107 10.23 -12.43 12.48
N GLY A 108 9.55 -13.55 12.19
CA GLY A 108 9.46 -14.12 10.84
C GLY A 108 9.02 -13.14 9.76
N PHE A 109 8.16 -12.18 10.11
CA PHE A 109 7.60 -11.16 9.20
C PHE A 109 8.24 -9.77 9.37
N LEU A 110 9.40 -9.68 10.02
CA LEU A 110 10.04 -8.40 10.29
C LEU A 110 10.55 -7.75 8.99
N ASP A 111 11.10 -8.54 8.07
CA ASP A 111 11.53 -8.07 6.75
C ASP A 111 10.34 -7.61 5.91
N ASP A 112 9.22 -8.34 5.92
CA ASP A 112 7.97 -7.89 5.29
C ASP A 112 7.50 -6.55 5.87
N ALA A 113 7.47 -6.40 7.20
CA ALA A 113 7.06 -5.17 7.86
C ALA A 113 7.99 -3.99 7.51
N ILE A 114 9.30 -4.24 7.37
CA ILE A 114 10.26 -3.23 6.91
C ILE A 114 10.01 -2.88 5.44
N PHE A 115 9.74 -3.88 4.60
CA PHE A 115 9.47 -3.65 3.19
C PHE A 115 8.18 -2.85 2.99
N VAL A 116 7.11 -3.21 3.70
CA VAL A 116 5.87 -2.43 3.72
C VAL A 116 6.14 -1.01 4.19
N GLU A 117 6.89 -0.80 5.27
CA GLU A 117 7.24 0.56 5.72
C GLU A 117 7.89 1.40 4.61
N ILE A 118 8.81 0.82 3.83
CA ILE A 118 9.45 1.50 2.71
C ILE A 118 8.37 1.91 1.69
N VAL A 119 7.57 0.96 1.21
CA VAL A 119 6.50 1.21 0.23
C VAL A 119 5.51 2.26 0.72
N ILE A 120 5.05 2.16 1.97
CA ILE A 120 4.07 3.09 2.56
C ILE A 120 4.64 4.50 2.71
N ARG A 121 5.93 4.63 3.03
CA ARG A 121 6.60 5.96 3.07
C ARG A 121 6.62 6.63 1.71
N GLU A 122 6.81 5.87 0.65
CA GLU A 122 6.78 6.40 -0.71
C GLU A 122 5.37 6.75 -1.16
N LEU A 123 4.39 5.96 -0.71
CA LEU A 123 2.97 6.14 -1.03
C LEU A 123 2.21 6.97 0.02
N LYS A 124 2.93 7.76 0.81
CA LYS A 124 2.35 8.46 1.96
C LYS A 124 1.21 9.40 1.53
N ASN A 125 1.43 10.20 0.48
CA ASN A 125 0.45 11.19 0.03
C ASN A 125 -0.81 10.51 -0.53
N GLU A 126 -0.63 9.38 -1.19
CA GLU A 126 -1.66 8.57 -1.82
C GLU A 126 -2.55 7.93 -0.76
N LEU A 127 -1.93 7.34 0.27
CA LEU A 127 -2.64 6.71 1.38
C LEU A 127 -3.34 7.73 2.26
N GLU A 128 -2.71 8.89 2.52
CA GLU A 128 -3.37 10.00 3.22
C GLU A 128 -4.56 10.55 2.43
N GLY A 129 -4.41 10.71 1.10
CA GLY A 129 -5.50 11.10 0.22
C GLY A 129 -6.63 10.07 0.19
N TYR A 130 -6.30 8.78 0.13
CA TYR A 130 -7.29 7.70 0.16
C TYR A 130 -8.03 7.61 1.51
N ALA A 131 -7.31 7.79 2.63
CA ALA A 131 -7.91 7.84 3.95
C ALA A 131 -8.91 9.01 4.07
N GLU A 132 -8.52 10.20 3.62
CA GLU A 132 -9.40 11.38 3.59
C GLU A 132 -10.62 11.16 2.67
N PHE A 133 -10.42 10.51 1.53
CA PHE A 133 -11.51 10.13 0.63
C PHE A 133 -12.51 9.19 1.31
N CYS A 134 -12.02 8.16 2.00
CA CYS A 134 -12.86 7.20 2.72
C CYS A 134 -13.64 7.86 3.86
N GLU A 135 -12.99 8.76 4.61
CA GLU A 135 -13.64 9.50 5.70
C GLU A 135 -14.77 10.39 5.17
N PHE A 136 -14.51 11.15 4.10
CA PHE A 136 -15.51 11.96 3.42
C PHE A 136 -16.69 11.09 2.93
N ARG A 137 -16.38 9.96 2.30
CA ARG A 137 -17.36 9.02 1.76
C ARG A 137 -18.29 8.48 2.84
N ASN A 138 -17.74 7.97 3.92
CA ASN A 138 -18.52 7.42 5.02
C ASN A 138 -19.38 8.50 5.69
N SER A 139 -18.82 9.69 5.91
CA SER A 139 -19.54 10.81 6.53
C SER A 139 -20.72 11.28 5.70
N GLU A 140 -20.56 11.34 4.37
CA GLU A 140 -21.61 11.78 3.46
C GLU A 140 -22.69 10.70 3.26
N GLU A 141 -22.31 9.41 3.26
CA GLU A 141 -23.25 8.29 3.29
C GLU A 141 -24.13 8.30 4.54
N ASP A 142 -23.54 8.53 5.71
CA ASP A 142 -24.24 8.63 6.98
C ASP A 142 -25.21 9.83 6.99
N ARG A 143 -24.76 10.99 6.48
CA ARG A 143 -25.59 12.20 6.37
C ARG A 143 -26.81 11.98 5.47
N LEU A 144 -26.59 11.42 4.28
CA LEU A 144 -27.68 11.16 3.33
C LEU A 144 -28.66 10.12 3.87
N SER A 145 -28.16 9.07 4.52
CA SER A 145 -28.98 8.06 5.17
C SER A 145 -29.83 8.65 6.29
N ALA A 146 -29.26 9.54 7.12
CA ALA A 146 -29.99 10.26 8.17
C ALA A 146 -31.08 11.21 7.62
N GLU A 147 -30.88 11.74 6.42
CA GLU A 147 -31.88 12.54 5.68
C GLU A 147 -32.94 11.69 4.96
N GLY A 148 -32.87 10.35 5.06
CA GLY A 148 -33.77 9.42 4.38
C GLY A 148 -33.56 9.34 2.87
N LYS A 149 -32.39 9.77 2.38
CA LYS A 149 -31.99 9.68 0.97
C LYS A 149 -31.16 8.42 0.75
N ASP A 150 -31.24 7.85 -0.45
CA ASP A 150 -30.35 6.77 -0.87
C ASP A 150 -28.97 7.35 -1.27
N PRO A 151 -27.88 7.05 -0.54
CA PRO A 151 -26.54 7.55 -0.87
C PRO A 151 -26.06 7.10 -2.26
N ASN A 152 -26.55 5.95 -2.74
CA ASN A 152 -26.13 5.38 -4.01
C ASN A 152 -26.79 6.03 -5.21
N ALA A 153 -27.94 6.69 -5.03
CA ALA A 153 -28.72 7.25 -6.13
C ALA A 153 -27.95 8.29 -6.97
N ASN A 154 -27.00 9.01 -6.37
CA ASN A 154 -26.14 9.97 -7.07
C ASN A 154 -24.68 9.90 -6.59
N ARG A 155 -24.19 8.70 -6.25
CA ARG A 155 -22.86 8.46 -5.65
C ARG A 155 -21.72 9.23 -6.34
N ASP A 156 -21.60 9.02 -7.65
CA ASP A 156 -20.54 9.64 -8.45
C ASP A 156 -20.60 11.18 -8.42
N LYS A 157 -21.79 11.77 -8.27
CA LYS A 157 -21.96 13.23 -8.33
C LYS A 157 -21.29 13.95 -7.16
N TRP A 158 -21.30 13.34 -5.97
CA TRP A 158 -20.71 13.94 -4.78
C TRP A 158 -19.31 13.39 -4.46
N LEU A 159 -18.96 12.19 -4.96
CA LEU A 159 -17.59 11.67 -4.87
C LEU A 159 -16.62 12.28 -5.88
N LEU A 160 -17.07 12.50 -7.12
CA LEU A 160 -16.20 12.99 -8.21
C LEU A 160 -15.43 14.27 -7.84
N PRO A 161 -16.07 15.34 -7.31
CA PRO A 161 -15.34 16.57 -6.99
C PRO A 161 -14.27 16.35 -5.91
N LYS A 162 -14.58 15.56 -4.88
CA LYS A 162 -13.63 15.29 -3.79
C LYS A 162 -12.47 14.42 -4.27
N ARG A 163 -12.76 13.41 -5.09
CA ARG A 163 -11.72 12.58 -5.71
C ARG A 163 -10.79 13.43 -6.57
N ASP A 164 -11.33 14.24 -7.47
CA ASP A 164 -10.53 15.05 -8.40
C ASP A 164 -9.64 16.06 -7.64
N GLU A 165 -10.16 16.66 -6.56
CA GLU A 165 -9.39 17.51 -5.63
C GLU A 165 -8.20 16.76 -5.02
N LEU A 166 -8.44 15.56 -4.46
CA LEU A 166 -7.40 14.78 -3.79
C LEU A 166 -6.34 14.25 -4.76
N HIS A 167 -6.76 13.77 -5.93
CA HIS A 167 -5.85 13.34 -7.00
C HIS A 167 -4.99 14.49 -7.51
N ALA A 168 -5.57 15.69 -7.67
CA ALA A 168 -4.80 16.89 -8.03
C ALA A 168 -3.76 17.22 -6.95
N ARG A 169 -4.16 17.19 -5.66
CA ARG A 169 -3.24 17.44 -4.53
C ARG A 169 -2.09 16.44 -4.49
N ILE A 170 -2.37 15.15 -4.71
CA ILE A 170 -1.33 14.10 -4.78
C ILE A 170 -0.37 14.39 -5.93
N ARG A 171 -0.89 14.75 -7.11
CA ARG A 171 -0.06 15.08 -8.27
C ARG A 171 0.81 16.31 -8.02
N ASP A 172 0.27 17.34 -7.38
CA ASP A 172 1.02 18.56 -7.04
C ASP A 172 2.10 18.28 -5.99
N ALA A 173 1.83 17.40 -5.03
CA ALA A 173 2.82 16.97 -4.04
C ALA A 173 4.01 16.21 -4.67
N ARG A 174 3.81 15.59 -5.83
CA ARG A 174 4.88 14.98 -6.64
C ARG A 174 5.62 16.00 -7.53
N GLY A 175 5.02 17.17 -7.77
CA GLY A 175 5.38 18.17 -8.77
C GLY A 175 6.64 19.03 -8.54
N ASP A 176 7.66 18.49 -7.85
CA ASP A 176 9.04 19.03 -7.87
C ASP A 176 10.06 18.00 -8.45
N SER A 177 9.58 16.82 -8.85
CA SER A 177 10.32 15.78 -9.56
C SER A 177 9.55 15.44 -10.84
N GLY A 178 9.94 16.08 -11.96
CA GLY A 178 9.16 16.14 -13.19
C GLY A 178 8.83 14.79 -13.84
N ASP A 179 7.62 14.72 -14.43
CA ASP A 179 7.14 13.79 -15.48
C ASP A 179 7.44 12.28 -15.39
N GLU A 180 7.95 11.78 -14.27
CA GLU A 180 8.12 10.36 -14.04
C GLU A 180 7.02 9.83 -13.09
N ASP A 181 5.99 9.21 -13.68
CA ASP A 181 5.45 7.89 -13.30
C ASP A 181 5.97 7.31 -11.96
N PHE A 182 5.11 6.88 -11.01
CA PHE A 182 5.46 6.46 -9.63
C PHE A 182 6.91 5.95 -9.52
N ILE A 183 7.85 6.84 -9.23
CA ILE A 183 9.20 6.41 -8.93
C ILE A 183 9.23 6.12 -7.46
N PHE A 184 9.29 4.84 -7.15
CA PHE A 184 9.79 4.37 -5.88
C PHE A 184 11.27 4.78 -5.82
N HIS A 185 11.57 5.93 -5.21
CA HIS A 185 12.91 6.48 -5.05
C HIS A 185 13.77 5.61 -4.11
N LEU A 186 13.12 4.97 -3.14
CA LEU A 186 13.71 4.04 -2.18
C LEU A 186 13.85 2.62 -2.75
N LEU A 187 13.19 2.26 -3.87
CA LEU A 187 13.20 0.92 -4.50
C LEU A 187 13.61 0.89 -5.99
#